data_AF-A0A1I6HTT9-F1
#
_entry.id   AF-A0A1I6HTT9-F1
#
_cell.length_a   1.000
_cell.length_b   1.000
_cell.length_c   1.000
_cell.angle_alpha   90.00
_cell.angle_beta   90.00
_cell.angle_gamma   90.00
#
_symmetry.space_group_name_H-M   'P 1'
#
loop_
_entity.id
_entity.type
_entity.pdbx_description
1 polymer ?
#
loop_
_entity_poly.entity_id
_entity_poly.type
_entity_poly.pdbx_seq_one_letter_code
_entity_poly.pdbx_strand_id
1 'polypeptide(L)'
;MDYRTRNSGFKKKKYLIFLFCFVCIIGIVCIAWNLHNHIEKNKQEVIQTGKYFEILKLSKKDHYKCKAFNEDGELIYSEEIQTIVWPTATMQYNAVDFHHGAGTGTYLDKFVDYQQNLKSDWFQNVRAIGKDHVAYVRWEGKEVENIKTVLVVAKKYEQNTEKKYSFPHILNEWDIDICEFRNNETELYIHYIDKDTKETEEKTIKLSEFE
;
A
#
# COMPACT_ATOMS: atom_id res chain seq x y z
N MET A 1 -53.45 65.11 16.31
CA MET A 1 -53.19 64.14 15.22
C MET A 1 -51.90 64.53 14.51
N ASP A 2 -50.91 63.69 14.24
CA ASP A 2 -50.46 62.44 14.84
C ASP A 2 -48.98 62.30 14.43
N TYR A 3 -48.06 62.89 15.20
CA TYR A 3 -46.61 62.94 14.87
C TYR A 3 -45.84 61.69 15.35
N ARG A 4 -46.53 60.66 15.87
CA ARG A 4 -45.90 59.44 16.41
C ARG A 4 -45.68 58.31 15.41
N THR A 5 -46.18 58.41 14.17
CA THR A 5 -46.19 57.27 13.22
C THR A 5 -45.06 57.25 12.19
N ARG A 6 -44.25 58.31 12.02
CA ARG A 6 -43.15 58.33 11.03
C ARG A 6 -41.82 57.73 11.53
N ASN A 7 -41.58 57.69 12.85
CA ASN A 7 -40.31 57.22 13.41
C ASN A 7 -40.23 55.68 13.59
N SER A 8 -41.35 54.98 13.53
CA SER A 8 -41.43 53.52 13.69
C SER A 8 -41.07 52.75 12.39
N GLY A 9 -41.41 53.30 11.22
CA GLY A 9 -41.10 52.70 9.92
C GLY A 9 -39.61 52.74 9.55
N PHE A 10 -38.91 53.81 9.94
CA PHE A 10 -37.47 53.97 9.68
C PHE A 10 -36.61 53.03 10.55
N LYS A 11 -36.99 52.82 11.82
CA LYS A 11 -36.35 51.84 12.71
C LYS A 11 -36.58 50.40 12.24
N LYS A 12 -37.77 50.07 11.75
CA LYS A 12 -38.08 48.75 11.18
C LYS A 12 -37.25 48.43 9.94
N LYS A 13 -37.06 49.37 9.01
CA LYS A 13 -36.20 49.18 7.82
C LYS A 13 -34.74 48.95 8.18
N LYS A 14 -34.20 49.69 9.16
CA LYS A 14 -32.83 49.44 9.67
C LYS A 14 -32.71 48.05 10.28
N TYR A 15 -33.65 47.64 11.12
CA TYR A 15 -33.69 46.29 11.69
C TYR A 15 -33.75 45.19 10.62
N LEU A 16 -34.51 45.40 9.55
CA LEU A 16 -34.62 44.43 8.46
C LEU A 16 -33.30 44.27 7.69
N ILE A 17 -32.58 45.38 7.45
CA ILE A 17 -31.25 45.36 6.81
C ILE A 17 -30.23 44.68 7.73
N PHE A 18 -30.23 45.01 9.02
CA PHE A 18 -29.34 44.36 9.99
C PHE A 18 -29.62 42.84 10.10
N LEU A 19 -30.89 42.44 10.13
CA LEU A 19 -31.27 41.02 10.17
C LEU A 19 -30.86 40.30 8.88
N PHE A 20 -31.06 40.92 7.72
CA PHE A 20 -30.63 40.37 6.44
C PHE A 20 -29.11 40.20 6.38
N CYS A 21 -28.35 41.22 6.76
CA CYS A 21 -26.89 41.14 6.84
C CYS A 21 -26.42 40.04 7.81
N PHE A 22 -27.08 39.89 8.96
CA PHE A 22 -26.75 38.86 9.94
C PHE A 22 -27.00 37.44 9.40
N VAL A 23 -28.14 37.22 8.71
CA VAL A 23 -28.44 35.94 8.05
C VAL A 23 -27.44 35.65 6.93
N CYS A 24 -27.04 36.65 6.14
CA CYS A 24 -26.01 36.48 5.11
C CYS A 24 -24.65 36.10 5.71
N ILE A 25 -24.23 36.74 6.81
CA ILE A 25 -22.98 36.41 7.49
C ILE A 25 -23.00 34.97 8.01
N ILE A 26 -24.09 34.55 8.66
CA ILE A 26 -24.25 33.16 9.12
C ILE A 26 -24.17 32.20 7.94
N GLY A 27 -24.87 32.49 6.84
CA GLY A 27 -24.81 31.67 5.62
C GLY A 27 -23.40 31.52 5.07
N ILE A 28 -22.63 32.61 5.00
CA ILE A 28 -21.23 32.59 4.54
C ILE A 28 -20.36 31.77 5.49
N VAL A 29 -20.52 31.93 6.81
CA VAL A 29 -19.76 31.15 7.81
C VAL A 29 -20.08 29.66 7.70
N CYS A 30 -21.34 29.28 7.53
CA CYS A 30 -21.73 27.87 7.34
C CYS A 30 -21.15 27.28 6.05
N ILE A 31 -21.15 28.03 4.95
CA ILE A 31 -20.55 27.60 3.68
C ILE A 31 -19.03 27.43 3.84
N ALA A 32 -18.35 28.41 4.45
CA ALA A 32 -16.91 28.35 4.69
C ALA A 32 -16.52 27.18 5.60
N TRP A 33 -17.31 26.91 6.64
CA TRP A 33 -17.10 25.77 7.55
C TRP A 33 -17.25 24.43 6.81
N ASN A 34 -18.29 24.29 5.98
CA ASN A 34 -18.49 23.08 5.19
C ASN A 34 -17.36 22.87 4.17
N LEU A 35 -16.91 23.93 3.51
CA LEU A 35 -15.79 23.88 2.57
C LEU A 35 -14.47 23.49 3.27
N HIS A 36 -14.17 24.09 4.41
CA HIS A 36 -12.98 23.75 5.19
C HIS A 36 -12.98 22.28 5.63
N ASN A 37 -14.10 21.77 6.15
CA ASN A 37 -14.22 20.36 6.53
C ASN A 37 -14.10 19.42 5.33
N HIS A 38 -14.59 19.83 4.16
CA HIS A 38 -14.45 19.04 2.94
C HIS A 38 -12.99 18.98 2.46
N ILE A 39 -12.27 20.11 2.55
CA ILE A 39 -10.85 20.19 2.20
C ILE A 39 -10.00 19.34 3.17
N GLU A 40 -10.21 19.48 4.48
CA GLU A 40 -9.49 18.69 5.49
C GLU A 40 -9.74 17.19 5.33
N LYS A 41 -10.98 16.78 5.05
CA LYS A 41 -11.31 15.37 4.76
C LYS A 41 -10.66 14.84 3.48
N ASN A 42 -10.35 15.69 2.52
CA ASN A 42 -9.76 15.29 1.24
C ASN A 42 -8.26 15.60 1.14
N LYS A 43 -7.64 16.03 2.25
CA LYS A 43 -6.21 16.33 2.28
C LYS A 43 -5.42 15.05 2.00
N GLN A 44 -4.54 15.13 1.02
CA GLN A 44 -3.59 14.09 0.66
C GLN A 44 -2.19 14.68 0.81
N GLU A 45 -1.31 13.94 1.47
CA GLU A 45 0.08 14.32 1.67
C GLU A 45 0.97 13.35 0.90
N VAL A 46 1.84 13.87 0.02
CA VAL A 46 2.83 13.04 -0.66
C VAL A 46 3.86 12.59 0.38
N ILE A 47 3.98 11.29 0.61
CA ILE A 47 4.98 10.73 1.54
C ILE A 47 6.17 10.13 0.80
N GLN A 48 5.98 9.69 -0.45
CA GLN A 48 7.05 9.24 -1.31
C GLN A 48 6.67 9.45 -2.77
N THR A 49 7.65 9.81 -3.61
CA THR A 49 7.47 9.90 -5.06
C THR A 49 8.74 9.50 -5.78
N GLY A 50 8.59 8.95 -6.97
CA GLY A 50 9.67 8.67 -7.91
C GLY A 50 9.15 8.85 -9.34
N LYS A 51 10.01 8.59 -10.33
CA LYS A 51 9.68 8.80 -11.75
C LYS A 51 8.37 8.13 -12.17
N TYR A 52 8.12 6.92 -11.66
CA TYR A 52 7.00 6.08 -12.05
C TYR A 52 6.02 5.79 -10.91
N PHE A 53 6.13 6.47 -9.76
CA PHE A 53 5.26 6.19 -8.62
C PHE A 53 5.02 7.39 -7.71
N GLU A 54 3.91 7.30 -6.99
CA GLU A 54 3.54 8.24 -5.93
C GLU A 54 2.84 7.46 -4.81
N ILE A 55 3.22 7.74 -3.57
CA ILE A 55 2.54 7.26 -2.38
C ILE A 55 2.01 8.47 -1.62
N LEU A 56 0.71 8.46 -1.38
CA LEU A 56 -0.01 9.51 -0.68
C LEU A 56 -0.52 8.99 0.66
N LYS A 57 -0.33 9.74 1.73
CA LYS A 57 -1.08 9.56 2.98
C LYS A 57 -2.44 10.25 2.85
N LEU A 58 -3.49 9.51 3.17
CA LEU A 58 -4.86 10.03 3.17
C LEU A 58 -5.20 10.63 4.54
N SER A 59 -6.21 11.49 4.58
CA SER A 59 -6.74 12.08 5.82
C SER A 59 -7.21 11.03 6.82
N LYS A 60 -7.65 9.86 6.32
CA LYS A 60 -8.05 8.72 7.14
C LYS A 60 -6.80 8.08 7.77
N LYS A 61 -6.85 7.90 9.10
CA LYS A 61 -5.77 7.30 9.88
C LYS A 61 -5.34 5.96 9.29
N ASP A 62 -4.03 5.77 9.08
CA ASP A 62 -3.41 4.53 8.60
C ASP A 62 -3.86 4.12 7.18
N HIS A 63 -4.38 5.07 6.38
CA HIS A 63 -4.73 4.85 4.98
C HIS A 63 -3.77 5.58 4.04
N TYR A 64 -3.35 4.88 3.00
CA TYR A 64 -2.43 5.37 1.98
C TYR A 64 -2.95 5.03 0.60
N LYS A 65 -2.56 5.81 -0.39
CA LYS A 65 -2.86 5.56 -1.80
C LYS A 65 -1.56 5.39 -2.56
N CYS A 66 -1.35 4.19 -3.09
CA CYS A 66 -0.22 3.86 -3.94
C CYS A 66 -0.62 4.04 -5.40
N LYS A 67 0.19 4.74 -6.18
CA LYS A 67 -0.02 4.97 -7.62
C LYS A 67 1.24 4.65 -8.39
N ALA A 68 1.08 4.02 -9.55
CA ALA A 68 2.17 3.87 -10.52
C ALA A 68 1.78 4.38 -11.90
N PHE A 69 2.78 4.85 -12.63
CA PHE A 69 2.67 5.49 -13.93
C PHE A 69 3.55 4.77 -14.95
N ASN A 70 3.11 4.72 -16.21
CA ASN A 70 3.92 4.17 -17.30
C ASN A 70 4.97 5.18 -17.82
N GLU A 71 5.71 4.79 -18.87
CA GLU A 71 6.74 5.65 -19.48
C GLU A 71 6.20 6.96 -20.07
N ASP A 72 4.93 6.99 -20.48
CA ASP A 72 4.24 8.17 -21.00
C ASP A 72 3.64 9.05 -19.88
N GLY A 73 3.79 8.64 -18.62
CA GLY A 73 3.24 9.34 -17.45
C GLY A 73 1.75 9.08 -17.20
N GLU A 74 1.15 8.09 -17.86
CA GLU A 74 -0.23 7.69 -17.65
C GLU A 74 -0.37 6.85 -16.38
N LEU A 75 -1.45 7.08 -15.62
CA LEU A 75 -1.74 6.31 -14.40
C LEU A 75 -2.18 4.89 -14.77
N ILE A 76 -1.35 3.90 -14.45
CA ILE A 76 -1.63 2.49 -14.75
C ILE A 76 -2.07 1.68 -13.54
N TYR A 77 -1.78 2.15 -12.33
CA TYR A 77 -2.16 1.50 -11.08
C TYR A 77 -2.51 2.54 -10.02
N SER A 78 -3.56 2.26 -9.24
CA SER A 78 -3.99 3.07 -8.11
C SER A 78 -4.77 2.23 -7.13
N GLU A 79 -4.27 2.04 -5.91
CA GLU A 79 -4.93 1.27 -4.86
C GLU A 79 -4.83 2.00 -3.52
N GLU A 80 -5.91 1.97 -2.74
CA GLU A 80 -5.91 2.44 -1.36
C GLU A 80 -5.63 1.26 -0.44
N ILE A 81 -4.62 1.39 0.40
CA ILE A 81 -4.20 0.38 1.38
C ILE A 81 -4.36 0.91 2.80
N GLN A 82 -4.75 0.02 3.70
CA GLN A 82 -4.77 0.29 5.13
C GLN A 82 -3.59 -0.42 5.79
N THR A 83 -2.70 0.34 6.42
CA THR A 83 -1.53 -0.22 7.09
C THR A 83 -1.04 0.65 8.24
N ILE A 84 -0.59 -0.01 9.31
CA ILE A 84 0.00 0.62 10.49
C ILE A 84 1.44 1.07 10.19
N VAL A 85 2.14 0.37 9.29
CA VAL A 85 3.51 0.68 8.90
C VAL A 85 3.45 1.45 7.59
N TRP A 86 4.13 2.59 7.51
CA TRP A 86 4.04 3.42 6.31
C TRP A 86 4.55 2.64 5.08
N PRO A 87 3.78 2.62 3.98
CA PRO A 87 4.20 1.93 2.77
C PRO A 87 5.41 2.62 2.15
N THR A 88 6.23 1.84 1.50
CA THR A 88 7.38 2.31 0.71
C THR A 88 7.25 1.81 -0.72
N ALA A 89 7.95 2.48 -1.63
CA ALA A 89 8.11 2.03 -3.00
C ALA A 89 9.58 2.02 -3.40
N THR A 90 9.97 0.99 -4.15
CA THR A 90 11.28 0.88 -4.78
C THR A 90 11.11 0.57 -6.27
N MET A 91 12.18 0.72 -7.05
CA MET A 91 12.18 0.37 -8.47
C MET A 91 13.21 -0.71 -8.73
N GLN A 92 12.79 -1.82 -9.34
CA GLN A 92 13.70 -2.85 -9.84
C GLN A 92 13.11 -3.56 -11.06
N TYR A 93 13.96 -4.01 -11.98
CA TYR A 93 13.55 -4.80 -13.16
C TYR A 93 12.34 -4.25 -13.92
N ASN A 94 12.35 -2.94 -14.20
CA ASN A 94 11.26 -2.22 -14.89
C ASN A 94 9.91 -2.24 -14.16
N ALA A 95 9.92 -2.51 -12.86
CA ALA A 95 8.75 -2.50 -12.01
C ALA A 95 8.92 -1.53 -10.84
N VAL A 96 7.79 -0.97 -10.42
CA VAL A 96 7.63 -0.39 -9.08
C VAL A 96 7.22 -1.51 -8.15
N ASP A 97 7.92 -1.66 -7.04
CA ASP A 97 7.55 -2.54 -5.94
C ASP A 97 6.98 -1.70 -4.79
N PHE A 98 5.70 -1.87 -4.50
CA PHE A 98 5.06 -1.28 -3.33
C PHE A 98 5.11 -2.27 -2.17
N HIS A 99 5.74 -1.86 -1.08
CA HIS A 99 5.94 -2.68 0.11
C HIS A 99 5.21 -2.07 1.31
N HIS A 100 4.51 -2.88 2.10
CA HIS A 100 4.01 -2.43 3.40
C HIS A 100 3.82 -3.56 4.41
N GLY A 101 3.85 -3.22 5.70
CA GLY A 101 3.49 -4.16 6.76
C GLY A 101 1.97 -4.39 6.82
N ALA A 102 1.51 -5.62 6.99
CA ALA A 102 0.11 -5.94 7.26
C ALA A 102 -0.19 -6.12 8.76
N GLY A 103 0.85 -6.05 9.60
CA GLY A 103 0.79 -6.37 11.04
C GLY A 103 1.31 -7.78 11.33
N THR A 104 1.54 -8.08 12.62
CA THR A 104 1.95 -9.43 13.10
C THR A 104 3.14 -10.06 12.34
N GLY A 105 4.13 -9.25 11.96
CA GLY A 105 5.32 -9.73 11.23
C GLY A 105 5.09 -10.06 9.75
N THR A 106 3.89 -9.81 9.21
CA THR A 106 3.58 -10.01 7.79
C THR A 106 3.84 -8.74 6.99
N TYR A 107 4.48 -8.90 5.85
CA TYR A 107 4.68 -7.85 4.84
C TYR A 107 4.04 -8.24 3.53
N LEU A 108 3.63 -7.23 2.78
CA LEU A 108 2.98 -7.37 1.48
C LEU A 108 3.72 -6.54 0.45
N ASP A 109 3.98 -7.17 -0.70
CA ASP A 109 4.69 -6.59 -1.83
C ASP A 109 3.82 -6.69 -3.08
N LYS A 110 3.81 -5.63 -3.90
CA LYS A 110 3.09 -5.59 -5.16
C LYS A 110 3.92 -4.93 -6.25
N PHE A 111 4.07 -5.67 -7.34
CA PHE A 111 4.87 -5.28 -8.48
C PHE A 111 3.97 -4.70 -9.58
N VAL A 112 4.36 -3.54 -10.10
CA VAL A 112 3.73 -2.92 -11.25
C VAL A 112 4.79 -2.66 -12.31
N ASP A 113 4.75 -3.40 -13.41
CA ASP A 113 5.64 -3.19 -14.57
C ASP A 113 5.17 -1.93 -15.31
N TYR A 114 5.99 -0.88 -15.29
CA TYR A 114 5.65 0.41 -15.88
C TYR A 114 5.91 0.50 -17.39
N GLN A 115 6.55 -0.52 -17.98
CA GLN A 115 6.76 -0.60 -19.43
C GLN A 115 5.66 -1.42 -20.11
N GLN A 116 5.25 -2.52 -19.48
CA GLN A 116 4.28 -3.47 -20.01
C GLN A 116 2.88 -3.31 -19.41
N ASN A 117 2.69 -2.41 -18.45
CA ASN A 117 1.44 -2.14 -17.75
C ASN A 117 0.88 -3.35 -16.97
N LEU A 118 1.75 -4.28 -16.59
CA LEU A 118 1.42 -5.50 -15.85
C LEU A 118 1.36 -5.23 -14.34
N LYS A 119 0.50 -5.99 -13.65
CA LYS A 119 0.27 -5.84 -12.21
C LYS A 119 0.24 -7.21 -11.58
N SER A 120 1.00 -7.39 -10.51
CA SER A 120 0.94 -8.62 -9.74
C SER A 120 -0.25 -8.65 -8.78
N ASP A 121 -0.53 -9.81 -8.21
CA ASP A 121 -1.23 -9.88 -6.92
C ASP A 121 -0.31 -9.39 -5.78
N TRP A 122 -0.85 -9.26 -4.57
CA TRP A 122 -0.04 -8.98 -3.38
C TRP A 122 0.64 -10.27 -2.90
N PHE A 123 1.96 -10.25 -2.77
CA PHE A 123 2.73 -11.37 -2.25
C PHE A 123 3.09 -11.15 -0.78
N GLN A 124 2.96 -12.20 0.02
CA GLN A 124 3.27 -12.15 1.46
C GLN A 124 4.73 -12.53 1.71
N ASN A 125 5.44 -11.74 2.51
CA ASN A 125 6.79 -12.06 2.99
C ASN A 125 7.76 -12.43 1.86
N VAL A 126 7.89 -11.54 0.88
CA VAL A 126 8.83 -11.72 -0.23
C VAL A 126 10.27 -11.80 0.29
N ARG A 127 11.02 -12.76 -0.24
CA ARG A 127 12.43 -13.02 0.11
C ARG A 127 13.37 -12.81 -1.06
N ALA A 128 12.94 -13.11 -2.28
CA ALA A 128 13.70 -12.79 -3.48
C ALA A 128 12.78 -12.22 -4.57
N ILE A 129 13.29 -11.26 -5.32
CA ILE A 129 12.60 -10.67 -6.45
C ILE A 129 13.49 -10.85 -7.68
N GLY A 130 12.96 -11.50 -8.71
CA GLY A 130 13.54 -11.60 -10.03
C GLY A 130 12.87 -10.63 -11.01
N LYS A 131 13.33 -10.63 -12.25
CA LYS A 131 12.69 -10.02 -13.41
C LYS A 131 11.34 -10.65 -13.72
N ASP A 132 11.20 -11.97 -13.70
CA ASP A 132 9.94 -12.65 -14.03
C ASP A 132 9.32 -13.34 -12.81
N HIS A 133 10.16 -13.80 -11.88
CA HIS A 133 9.75 -14.56 -10.72
C HIS A 133 9.81 -13.77 -9.41
N VAL A 134 9.08 -14.25 -8.41
CA VAL A 134 9.17 -13.84 -7.01
C VAL A 134 9.23 -15.08 -6.14
N ALA A 135 10.10 -15.06 -5.13
CA ALA A 135 10.18 -16.08 -4.11
C ALA A 135 9.73 -15.51 -2.77
N TYR A 136 8.86 -16.22 -2.08
CA TYR A 136 8.29 -15.79 -0.82
C TYR A 136 7.99 -16.96 0.09
N VAL A 137 7.92 -16.67 1.39
CA VAL A 137 7.70 -17.68 2.42
C VAL A 137 6.28 -17.55 2.95
N ARG A 138 5.56 -18.66 3.01
CA ARG A 138 4.23 -18.70 3.61
C ARG A 138 4.09 -19.84 4.60
N TRP A 139 3.18 -19.66 5.54
CA TRP A 139 2.73 -20.71 6.43
C TRP A 139 1.58 -21.48 5.79
N GLU A 140 1.69 -22.80 5.76
CA GLU A 140 0.62 -23.71 5.35
C GLU A 140 0.22 -24.59 6.53
N GLY A 141 -1.07 -24.65 6.82
CA GLY A 141 -1.61 -25.44 7.92
C GLY A 141 -2.87 -24.78 8.46
N LYS A 142 -3.86 -25.58 8.86
CA LYS A 142 -5.09 -25.07 9.46
C LYS A 142 -5.03 -25.05 11.00
N GLU A 143 -4.14 -25.85 11.57
CA GLU A 143 -4.00 -26.04 13.01
C GLU A 143 -2.57 -25.71 13.42
N VAL A 144 -2.41 -25.08 14.58
CA VAL A 144 -1.13 -24.56 15.09
C VAL A 144 -0.04 -25.63 15.11
N GLU A 145 -0.41 -26.88 15.44
CA GLU A 145 0.51 -28.02 15.53
C GLU A 145 1.00 -28.51 14.15
N ASN A 146 0.31 -28.12 13.07
CA ASN A 146 0.56 -28.57 11.70
C ASN A 146 0.96 -27.41 10.77
N ILE A 147 1.27 -26.24 11.31
CA ILE A 147 1.80 -25.14 10.51
C ILE A 147 3.21 -25.51 10.06
N LYS A 148 3.36 -25.67 8.74
CA LYS A 148 4.66 -25.79 8.08
C LYS A 148 4.97 -24.52 7.31
N THR A 149 6.24 -24.18 7.29
CA THR A 149 6.73 -23.09 6.44
C THR A 149 7.08 -23.67 5.07
N VAL A 150 6.57 -23.06 4.01
CA VAL A 150 6.90 -23.44 2.63
C VAL A 150 7.50 -22.25 1.90
N LEU A 151 8.48 -22.54 1.05
CA LEU A 151 9.00 -21.58 0.12
C LEU A 151 8.25 -21.73 -1.19
N VAL A 152 7.75 -20.62 -1.70
CA VAL A 152 6.97 -20.56 -2.93
C VAL A 152 7.72 -19.71 -3.93
N VAL A 153 7.79 -20.20 -5.17
CA VAL A 153 8.19 -19.40 -6.33
C VAL A 153 6.97 -19.26 -7.23
N ALA A 154 6.69 -18.05 -7.66
CA ALA A 154 5.62 -17.75 -8.60
C ALA A 154 6.10 -16.79 -9.68
N LYS A 155 5.42 -16.76 -10.82
CA LYS A 155 5.58 -15.66 -11.77
C LYS A 155 4.87 -14.43 -11.24
N LYS A 156 5.51 -13.26 -11.31
CA LYS A 156 4.97 -12.02 -10.74
C LYS A 156 3.60 -11.63 -11.30
N TYR A 157 3.41 -11.78 -12.61
CA TYR A 157 2.25 -11.22 -13.32
C TYR A 157 1.26 -12.27 -13.84
N GLU A 158 1.43 -13.54 -13.45
CA GLU A 158 0.57 -14.65 -13.88
C GLU A 158 0.00 -15.38 -12.66
N GLN A 159 -1.34 -15.47 -12.58
CA GLN A 159 -2.03 -16.15 -11.48
C GLN A 159 -1.89 -17.67 -11.57
N ASN A 160 -1.99 -18.34 -10.41
CA ASN A 160 -1.96 -19.81 -10.30
C ASN A 160 -0.67 -20.44 -10.84
N THR A 161 0.45 -19.71 -10.75
CA THR A 161 1.79 -20.17 -11.17
C THR A 161 2.69 -20.57 -10.01
N GLU A 162 2.13 -20.57 -8.80
CA GLU A 162 2.85 -20.95 -7.59
C GLU A 162 3.35 -22.39 -7.71
N LYS A 163 4.65 -22.55 -7.52
CA LYS A 163 5.29 -23.83 -7.26
C LYS A 163 5.92 -23.80 -5.89
N LYS A 164 5.86 -24.92 -5.20
CA LYS A 164 6.26 -25.02 -3.80
C LYS A 164 7.48 -25.90 -3.69
N TYR A 165 8.37 -25.48 -2.81
CA TYR A 165 9.43 -26.32 -2.31
C TYR A 165 9.15 -26.58 -0.84
N SER A 166 9.11 -27.86 -0.46
CA SER A 166 9.08 -28.23 0.94
C SER A 166 10.37 -27.75 1.57
N PHE A 167 10.28 -26.61 2.25
CA PHE A 167 11.43 -25.87 2.71
C PHE A 167 12.07 -26.60 3.88
N PRO A 168 13.42 -26.63 3.99
CA PRO A 168 14.09 -27.17 5.16
C PRO A 168 13.62 -26.48 6.45
N HIS A 169 13.85 -27.15 7.57
CA HIS A 169 13.37 -26.77 8.88
C HIS A 169 13.84 -25.34 9.22
N ILE A 170 12.99 -24.33 9.05
CA ILE A 170 13.24 -22.97 9.55
C ILE A 170 12.34 -22.67 10.74
N LEU A 171 12.92 -22.01 11.74
CA LEU A 171 12.19 -21.66 12.95
C LEU A 171 11.20 -20.53 12.65
N ASN A 172 11.59 -19.61 11.77
CA ASN A 172 10.81 -18.45 11.35
C ASN A 172 11.27 -17.95 9.95
N GLU A 173 10.42 -17.26 9.20
CA GLU A 173 10.79 -16.60 7.95
C GLU A 173 11.95 -15.59 8.08
N TRP A 174 12.18 -15.04 9.27
CA TRP A 174 13.32 -14.14 9.57
C TRP A 174 14.67 -14.84 9.62
N ASP A 175 14.69 -16.17 9.66
CA ASP A 175 15.92 -16.95 9.68
C ASP A 175 16.51 -17.13 8.28
N ILE A 176 15.86 -16.57 7.25
CA ILE A 176 16.42 -16.41 5.91
C ILE A 176 16.96 -14.99 5.80
N ASP A 177 18.28 -14.86 5.75
CA ASP A 177 18.97 -13.57 5.62
C ASP A 177 19.39 -13.29 4.16
N ILE A 178 19.65 -14.32 3.35
CA ILE A 178 19.88 -14.18 1.91
C ILE A 178 18.94 -15.09 1.13
N CYS A 179 18.24 -14.51 0.16
CA CYS A 179 17.43 -15.24 -0.81
C CYS A 179 17.49 -14.49 -2.14
N GLU A 180 18.04 -15.13 -3.18
CA GLU A 180 18.23 -14.47 -4.47
C GLU A 180 18.11 -15.44 -5.63
N PHE A 181 17.51 -14.95 -6.72
CA PHE A 181 17.52 -15.69 -7.97
C PHE A 181 18.89 -15.62 -8.62
N ARG A 182 19.37 -16.76 -9.13
CA ARG A 182 20.65 -16.91 -9.84
C ARG A 182 20.44 -17.58 -11.18
N ASN A 183 21.48 -17.55 -12.02
CA ASN A 183 21.53 -18.25 -13.30
C ASN A 183 20.31 -17.94 -14.19
N ASN A 184 20.03 -16.64 -14.40
CA ASN A 184 18.87 -16.17 -15.16
C ASN A 184 17.53 -16.70 -14.61
N GLU A 185 17.41 -16.72 -13.28
CA GLU A 185 16.22 -17.17 -12.55
C GLU A 185 15.86 -18.64 -12.76
N THR A 186 16.83 -19.48 -13.15
CA THR A 186 16.61 -20.94 -13.15
C THR A 186 16.92 -21.56 -11.79
N GLU A 187 17.56 -20.82 -10.90
CA GLU A 187 17.96 -21.26 -9.58
C GLU A 187 17.64 -20.21 -8.52
N LEU A 188 17.35 -20.66 -7.31
CA LEU A 188 17.19 -19.83 -6.13
C LEU A 188 18.24 -20.23 -5.10
N TYR A 189 19.10 -19.28 -4.75
CA TYR A 189 20.05 -19.42 -3.66
C TYR A 189 19.41 -18.93 -2.37
N ILE A 190 19.61 -19.69 -1.30
CA ILE A 190 19.16 -19.36 0.05
C ILE A 190 20.31 -19.58 1.04
N HIS A 191 20.42 -18.67 1.99
CA HIS A 191 21.20 -18.81 3.22
C HIS A 191 20.21 -18.68 4.38
N TYR A 192 20.23 -19.64 5.31
CA TYR A 192 19.25 -19.68 6.40
C TYR A 192 19.80 -20.35 7.67
N ILE A 193 19.12 -20.17 8.80
CA ILE A 193 19.43 -20.88 10.05
C ILE A 193 18.49 -22.07 10.20
N ASP A 194 19.05 -23.27 10.28
CA ASP A 194 18.29 -24.50 10.49
C ASP A 194 17.67 -24.53 11.90
N LYS A 195 16.39 -24.87 11.96
CA LYS A 195 15.58 -24.88 13.17
C LYS A 195 16.07 -25.92 14.17
N ASP A 196 16.50 -27.08 13.70
CA ASP A 196 16.77 -28.24 14.52
C ASP A 196 18.23 -28.22 14.99
N THR A 197 19.18 -27.86 14.11
CA THR A 197 20.61 -27.80 14.45
C THR A 197 21.05 -26.45 15.01
N LYS A 198 20.33 -25.36 14.69
CA LYS A 198 20.74 -23.96 14.92
C LYS A 198 22.00 -23.54 14.17
N GLU A 199 22.41 -24.32 13.17
CA GLU A 199 23.53 -24.01 12.30
C GLU A 199 23.06 -23.24 11.07
N THR A 200 23.98 -22.52 10.46
CA THR A 200 23.73 -21.79 9.22
C THR A 200 23.96 -22.70 8.03
N GLU A 201 23.01 -22.70 7.10
CA GLU A 201 23.01 -23.55 5.91
C GLU A 201 22.88 -22.73 4.63
N GLU A 202 23.52 -23.24 3.58
CA GLU A 202 23.48 -22.69 2.22
C GLU A 202 22.90 -23.72 1.27
N LYS A 203 21.95 -23.28 0.43
CA LYS A 203 21.35 -24.17 -0.55
C LYS A 203 21.06 -23.42 -1.84
N THR A 204 21.27 -24.11 -2.96
CA THR A 204 20.81 -23.66 -4.27
C THR A 204 19.79 -24.68 -4.77
N ILE A 205 18.58 -24.22 -5.09
CA ILE A 205 17.48 -25.06 -5.53
C ILE A 205 17.14 -24.68 -6.96
N LYS A 206 17.09 -25.65 -7.87
CA LYS A 206 16.64 -25.39 -9.25
C LYS A 206 15.13 -25.20 -9.26
N LEU A 207 14.63 -24.26 -10.07
CA LEU A 207 13.18 -24.04 -10.20
C LEU A 207 12.44 -25.27 -10.73
N SER A 208 13.13 -26.19 -11.40
CA SER A 208 12.59 -27.48 -11.82
C SER A 208 12.31 -28.45 -10.67
N GLU A 209 12.85 -28.19 -9.48
CA GLU A 209 12.65 -28.98 -8.25
C GLU A 209 11.44 -28.50 -7.42
N PHE A 210 10.78 -27.41 -7.83
CA PHE A 210 9.55 -26.93 -7.20
C PHE A 210 8.33 -27.64 -7.81
N GLU A 211 7.38 -28.06 -6.97
CA GLU A 211 6.16 -28.80 -7.34
C GLU A 211 4.91 -27.91 -7.41
#